data_AF-A0A967ZFP2-F1
#
_entry.id   AF-A0A967ZFP2-F1
#
_cell.length_a   1.000
_cell.length_b   1.000
_cell.length_c   1.000
_cell.angle_alpha   90.00
_cell.angle_beta   90.00
_cell.angle_gamma   90.00
#
_symmetry.space_group_name_H-M   'P 1'
#
loop_
_entity.id
_entity.type
_entity.pdbx_description
1 polymer ?
#
loop_
_entity_poly.entity_id
_entity_poly.type
_entity_poly.pdbx_seq_one_letter_code
_entity_poly.pdbx_strand_id
1 'polypeptide(L)'
;EIRPRVAGYLDSVHFREGSIVEEGDLLFTIDPREYEAAATAARANLERAQTRLALAEQDLARSEMLIEARAISREEFDQRRSELQ
;
A
#
# COMPACT_ATOMS: atom_id res chain seq x y z
N GLU A 1 -12.33 21.47 -23.12
CA GLU A 1 -12.01 20.09 -23.56
C GLU A 1 -11.89 19.21 -22.32
N ILE A 2 -12.61 18.10 -22.25
CA ILE A 2 -12.60 17.19 -21.09
C ILE A 2 -11.75 15.98 -21.45
N ARG A 3 -10.76 15.65 -20.60
CA ARG A 3 -9.86 14.51 -20.82
C ARG A 3 -9.78 13.64 -19.57
N PRO A 4 -9.89 12.30 -19.69
CA PRO A 4 -9.69 11.42 -18.56
C PRO A 4 -8.22 11.43 -18.11
N ARG A 5 -7.99 11.34 -16.81
CA ARG A 5 -6.62 11.26 -16.23
C ARG A 5 -6.05 9.84 -16.25
N VAL A 6 -6.91 8.85 -16.46
CA VAL A 6 -6.57 7.42 -16.47
C VAL A 6 -7.21 6.76 -17.69
N ALA A 7 -6.55 5.75 -18.24
CA ALA A 7 -7.07 5.00 -19.38
C ALA A 7 -8.02 3.90 -18.89
N GLY A 8 -9.13 3.65 -19.58
CA GLY A 8 -10.02 2.56 -19.20
C GLY A 8 -11.29 2.54 -20.01
N TYR A 9 -12.08 1.49 -19.80
CA TYR A 9 -13.38 1.37 -20.43
C TYR A 9 -14.38 2.28 -19.73
N LEU A 10 -15.17 2.99 -20.52
CA LEU A 10 -16.24 3.84 -20.01
C LEU A 10 -17.41 2.96 -19.58
N ASP A 11 -17.76 3.04 -18.30
CA ASP A 11 -18.90 2.32 -17.73
C ASP A 11 -20.20 3.09 -17.94
N SER A 12 -20.22 4.39 -17.65
CA SER A 12 -21.42 5.21 -17.76
C SER A 12 -21.13 6.69 -18.05
N VAL A 13 -22.08 7.32 -18.76
CA VAL A 13 -22.12 8.76 -19.04
C VAL A 13 -23.27 9.36 -18.26
N HIS A 14 -23.01 10.41 -17.50
CA HIS A 14 -23.94 10.96 -16.50
C HIS A 14 -24.53 12.33 -16.85
N PHE A 15 -24.28 12.84 -18.06
CA PHE A 15 -24.83 14.10 -18.54
C PHE A 15 -25.62 13.91 -19.83
N ARG A 16 -26.54 14.85 -20.11
CA ARG A 16 -27.28 14.91 -21.38
C ARG A 16 -26.61 15.91 -22.31
N GLU A 17 -26.60 15.63 -23.60
CA GLU A 17 -26.02 16.55 -24.57
C GLU A 17 -26.75 17.91 -24.51
N GLY A 18 -26.00 19.00 -24.31
CA GLY A 18 -26.52 20.35 -24.13
C GLY A 18 -26.91 20.74 -22.70
N SER A 19 -26.73 19.87 -21.70
CA SER A 19 -26.93 20.25 -20.29
C SER A 19 -25.76 21.08 -19.74
N ILE A 20 -26.08 22.06 -18.88
CA ILE A 20 -25.09 22.83 -18.12
C ILE A 20 -24.58 21.92 -17.00
N VAL A 21 -23.26 21.80 -16.90
CA VAL A 21 -22.57 21.04 -15.86
C VAL A 21 -21.68 21.97 -15.05
N GLU A 22 -21.59 21.72 -13.75
CA GLU A 22 -20.80 22.50 -12.81
C GLU A 22 -19.51 21.76 -12.42
N GLU A 23 -18.59 22.47 -11.77
CA GLU A 23 -17.36 21.85 -11.27
C GLU A 23 -17.68 20.85 -10.15
N GLY A 24 -17.20 19.62 -10.31
CA GLY A 24 -17.44 18.52 -9.36
C GLY A 24 -18.55 17.57 -9.77
N ASP A 25 -19.32 17.89 -10.82
CA ASP A 25 -20.32 16.97 -11.36
C ASP A 25 -19.67 15.68 -11.89
N LEU A 26 -20.30 14.54 -11.57
CA LEU A 26 -19.92 13.27 -12.14
C LEU A 26 -20.36 13.27 -13.61
N LEU A 27 -19.40 13.24 -14.53
CA LEU A 27 -19.67 13.24 -15.96
C LEU A 27 -19.52 11.86 -16.58
N PHE A 28 -18.51 11.13 -16.13
CA PHE A 28 -18.12 9.84 -16.68
C PHE A 28 -17.65 8.91 -15.57
N THR A 29 -18.11 7.66 -15.58
CA THR A 29 -17.55 6.60 -14.75
C THR A 29 -16.69 5.72 -15.63
N ILE A 30 -15.43 5.52 -15.23
CA ILE A 30 -14.54 4.53 -15.83
C ILE A 30 -14.69 3.24 -15.02
N ASP A 31 -14.70 2.08 -15.69
CA ASP A 31 -14.78 0.76 -15.05
C ASP A 31 -13.71 0.63 -13.95
N PRO A 32 -14.11 0.50 -12.66
CA PRO A 32 -13.18 0.54 -11.56
C PRO A 32 -12.50 -0.81 -11.30
N ARG A 33 -12.94 -1.92 -11.92
CA ARG A 33 -12.55 -3.28 -11.51
C ARG A 33 -11.05 -3.51 -11.50
N GLU A 34 -10.33 -3.09 -12.55
CA GLU A 34 -8.88 -3.23 -12.62
C GLU A 34 -8.16 -2.34 -11.59
N TYR A 35 -8.69 -1.13 -11.36
CA TYR A 35 -8.17 -0.18 -10.40
C TYR A 35 -8.39 -0.64 -8.95
N GLU A 36 -9.56 -1.18 -8.63
CA GLU A 36 -9.89 -1.76 -7.33
C GLU A 36 -9.06 -3.00 -7.04
N ALA A 37 -8.86 -3.86 -8.05
CA ALA A 37 -7.98 -5.02 -7.93
C ALA A 37 -6.52 -4.59 -7.65
N ALA A 38 -6.01 -3.60 -8.40
CA ALA A 38 -4.67 -3.06 -8.19
C ALA A 38 -4.52 -2.41 -6.81
N ALA A 39 -5.51 -1.62 -6.38
CA ALA A 39 -5.53 -1.00 -5.06
C ALA A 39 -5.56 -2.06 -3.94
N THR A 40 -6.34 -3.12 -4.12
CA THR A 40 -6.41 -4.24 -3.16
C THR A 40 -5.09 -4.98 -3.07
N ALA A 41 -4.44 -5.28 -4.21
CA ALA A 41 -3.13 -5.91 -4.24
C ALA A 41 -2.06 -5.04 -3.57
N ALA A 42 -2.09 -3.72 -3.80
CA ALA A 42 -1.17 -2.78 -3.17
C ALA A 42 -1.38 -2.72 -1.64
N ARG A 43 -2.64 -2.72 -1.16
CA ARG A 43 -2.95 -2.79 0.27
C ARG A 43 -2.46 -4.08 0.91
N ALA A 44 -2.66 -5.22 0.26
CA ALA A 44 -2.15 -6.50 0.76
C ALA A 44 -0.61 -6.52 0.82
N ASN A 45 0.07 -5.90 -0.15
CA ASN A 45 1.53 -5.75 -0.11
C ASN A 45 1.99 -4.89 1.06
N LEU A 46 1.28 -3.79 1.33
CA LEU A 46 1.55 -2.91 2.46
C LEU A 46 1.38 -3.66 3.79
N GLU A 47 0.28 -4.38 3.97
CA GLU A 47 0.01 -5.15 5.19
C GLU A 47 1.06 -6.24 5.43
N ARG A 48 1.48 -6.94 4.37
CA ARG A 48 2.59 -7.91 4.45
C ARG A 48 3.90 -7.25 4.85
N ALA A 49 4.22 -6.08 4.31
CA ALA A 49 5.42 -5.34 4.67
C ALA A 49 5.37 -4.87 6.13
N GLN A 50 4.23 -4.35 6.59
CA GLN A 50 4.01 -3.95 7.98
C GLN A 50 4.16 -5.12 8.95
N THR A 51 3.63 -6.30 8.58
CA THR A 51 3.73 -7.51 9.40
C THR A 51 5.20 -7.98 9.53
N ARG A 52 5.96 -7.94 8.42
CA ARG A 52 7.39 -8.27 8.43
C ARG A 52 8.19 -7.29 9.29
N LEU A 53 7.88 -6.00 9.20
CA LEU A 53 8.50 -4.97 10.03
C LEU A 53 8.23 -5.24 11.52
N ALA A 54 6.96 -5.47 11.89
CA ALA A 54 6.59 -5.74 13.28
C ALA A 54 7.28 -6.99 13.84
N LEU A 55 7.44 -8.05 13.02
CA LEU A 55 8.18 -9.25 13.41
C LEU A 55 9.67 -8.94 13.62
N ALA A 56 10.31 -8.23 12.68
CA ALA A 56 11.72 -7.85 12.77
C ALA A 56 12.00 -6.96 13.99
N GLU A 57 11.11 -6.02 14.31
CA GLU A 57 11.19 -5.20 15.51
C GLU A 57 11.14 -6.04 16.79
N GLN A 58 10.22 -7.02 16.86
CA GLN A 58 10.14 -7.92 18.01
C GLN A 58 11.38 -8.81 18.16
N ASP A 59 11.93 -9.30 17.05
CA ASP A 59 13.13 -10.13 17.06
C ASP A 59 14.38 -9.34 17.45
N LEU A 60 14.48 -8.07 17.03
CA LEU A 60 15.55 -7.18 17.48
C LEU A 60 15.42 -6.90 18.98
N ALA A 61 14.24 -6.52 19.48
CA ALA A 61 14.02 -6.28 20.90
C ALA A 61 14.36 -7.52 21.75
N ARG A 62 14.05 -8.72 21.25
CA ARG A 62 14.45 -9.97 21.90
C ARG A 62 15.97 -10.17 21.88
N SER A 63 16.62 -9.89 20.76
CA SER A 63 18.08 -9.97 20.64
C SER A 63 18.80 -9.01 21.59
N GLU A 64 18.29 -7.79 21.78
CA GLU A 64 18.81 -6.81 22.73
C GLU A 64 18.85 -7.38 24.16
N MET A 65 17.75 -8.00 24.61
CA MET A 65 17.72 -8.66 25.93
C MET A 65 18.68 -9.85 26.01
N LEU A 66 18.80 -10.64 24.95
CA LEU A 66 19.65 -11.83 24.94
C LEU A 66 21.14 -11.49 24.91
N ILE A 67 21.56 -10.44 24.21
CA ILE A 67 22.97 -10.02 24.18
C ILE A 67 23.40 -9.44 25.53
N GLU A 68 22.52 -8.71 26.22
CA GLU A 68 22.73 -8.25 27.60
C GLU A 68 22.88 -9.42 28.58
N ALA A 69 22.06 -10.46 28.40
CA ALA A 69 22.15 -11.72 29.15
C ALA A 69 23.32 -12.63 28.72
N ARG A 70 24.13 -12.21 27.72
CA ARG A 70 25.21 -13.02 27.10
C ARG A 70 24.73 -14.38 26.56
N ALA A 71 23.47 -14.45 26.13
CA ALA A 71 22.83 -15.66 25.63
C ALA A 71 22.95 -15.83 24.10
N ILE A 72 23.34 -14.79 23.36
CA ILE A 72 23.62 -14.82 21.91
C ILE A 72 24.96 -14.15 21.59
N SER A 73 25.48 -14.36 20.38
CA SER A 73 26.70 -13.70 19.90
C SER A 73 26.44 -12.28 19.38
N ARG A 74 27.48 -11.45 19.32
CA ARG A 74 27.39 -10.11 18.69
C ARG A 74 27.07 -10.19 17.20
N GLU A 75 27.60 -11.19 16.50
CA GLU A 75 27.30 -11.44 15.08
C GLU A 75 25.81 -11.72 14.85
N GLU A 76 25.20 -12.56 15.69
CA GLU A 76 23.77 -12.86 15.60
C GLU A 76 22.90 -11.63 15.91
N PHE A 77 23.31 -10.82 16.89
CA PHE A 77 22.67 -9.53 17.17
C PHE A 77 22.73 -8.57 15.97
N ASP A 78 23.93 -8.38 15.40
CA ASP A 78 24.13 -7.48 14.26
C ASP A 78 23.37 -7.95 13.02
N GLN A 79 23.21 -9.26 12.83
CA GLN A 79 22.38 -9.81 11.76
C GLN A 79 20.91 -9.46 11.92
N ARG A 80 20.31 -9.67 13.11
CA ARG A 80 18.89 -9.29 13.35
C ARG A 80 18.68 -7.78 13.28
N ARG A 81 19.70 -6.99 13.65
CA ARG A 81 19.69 -5.54 13.48
C ARG A 81 19.72 -5.13 12.01
N SER A 82 20.49 -5.83 11.18
CA SER A 82 20.55 -5.58 9.73
C SER A 82 19.26 -5.96 9.02
N GLU A 83 18.50 -6.95 9.52
CA GLU A 83 17.21 -7.35 8.93
C GLU A 83 16.10 -6.31 9.13
N LEU A 84 16.27 -5.40 10.10
CA LEU A 84 15.36 -4.27 10.34
C LEU A 84 15.65 -3.05 9.44
N GLN A 85 16.88 -2.92 8.91
CA GLN A 85 17.32 -1.80 8.08
C GLN A 85 16.91 -1.97 6.61
#